data_AF-A0AAV4XI44-F1
#
_entry.id   AF-A0AAV4XI44-F1
#
_cell.length_a   1.000
_cell.length_b   1.000
_cell.length_c   1.000
_cell.angle_alpha   90.00
_cell.angle_beta   90.00
_cell.angle_gamma   90.00
#
_symmetry.space_group_name_H-M   'P 1'
#
loop_
_entity.id
_entity.type
_entity.pdbx_description
1 polymer ?
#
loop_
_entity_poly.entity_id
_entity_poly.type
_entity_poly.pdbx_seq_one_letter_code
_entity_poly.pdbx_strand_id
1 'polypeptide(L)'
;MRIHAFQEIRSSIHIPKEFKEVCVALSELRNTLTLMSLYILSTNFSGYFCLNCSYINQLFSEFVSRSKKFTTRPDYQTILQSYHKLTEIVASMDNFLCYSTFTNVLADMVGVFWASFVLVFEAENDYQSYFLIAVLVYSAWLLMIMLPGAAVNRIAEVAKDVIISCPGWYPNHYNEVKACVRQDSS
;
A
#
# COMPACT_ATOMS: atom_id res chain seq x y z
N MET A 1 16.37 18.95 -15.67
CA MET A 1 16.51 17.91 -16.72
C MET A 1 15.63 18.15 -17.96
N ARG A 2 14.34 18.53 -17.84
CA ARG A 2 13.43 18.85 -18.98
C ARG A 2 13.97 19.91 -19.96
N ILE A 3 14.62 20.96 -19.43
CA ILE A 3 15.12 22.10 -20.22
C ILE A 3 16.24 21.68 -21.19
N HIS A 4 17.12 20.77 -20.76
CA HIS A 4 18.23 20.29 -21.60
C HIS A 4 17.77 19.47 -22.80
N ALA A 5 16.81 18.55 -22.61
CA ALA A 5 16.29 17.71 -23.70
C ALA A 5 15.57 18.52 -24.79
N PHE A 6 14.85 19.58 -24.39
CA PHE A 6 14.23 20.51 -25.34
C PHE A 6 15.26 21.35 -26.09
N GLN A 7 16.30 21.81 -25.39
CA GLN A 7 17.42 22.51 -26.02
C GLN A 7 18.16 21.65 -27.04
N GLU A 8 18.31 20.35 -26.78
CA GLU A 8 18.97 19.39 -27.67
C GLU A 8 18.17 19.17 -28.97
N ILE A 9 16.84 18.98 -28.87
CA ILE A 9 15.95 18.84 -30.03
C ILE A 9 15.92 20.15 -30.84
N ARG A 10 15.92 21.30 -30.17
CA ARG A 10 15.86 22.61 -30.82
C ARG A 10 17.18 22.99 -31.49
N SER A 11 18.32 22.57 -30.94
CA SER A 11 19.66 22.82 -31.47
C SER A 11 20.13 21.78 -32.51
N SER A 12 19.47 20.62 -32.60
CA SER A 12 19.81 19.58 -33.59
C SER A 12 19.77 20.09 -35.03
N ILE A 13 20.85 19.87 -35.77
CA ILE A 13 21.01 20.26 -37.19
C ILE A 13 20.27 19.27 -38.10
N HIS A 14 20.04 18.04 -37.63
CA HIS A 14 19.45 16.96 -38.42
C HIS A 14 17.93 17.00 -38.53
N ILE A 15 17.25 17.85 -37.74
CA ILE A 15 15.79 17.99 -37.77
C ILE A 15 15.45 19.26 -38.55
N PRO A 16 14.64 19.19 -39.63
CA PRO A 16 14.20 20.38 -40.36
C PRO A 16 13.41 21.31 -39.43
N LYS A 17 13.56 22.64 -39.62
CA LYS A 17 12.96 23.65 -38.72
C LYS A 17 11.45 23.46 -38.53
N GLU A 18 10.75 23.04 -39.58
CA GLU A 18 9.30 22.80 -39.59
C GLU A 18 8.88 21.63 -38.68
N PHE A 19 9.75 20.64 -38.48
CA PHE A 19 9.47 19.49 -37.62
C PHE A 19 9.94 19.66 -36.17
N LYS A 20 10.76 20.67 -35.88
CA LYS A 20 11.26 20.90 -34.51
C LYS A 20 10.15 21.17 -33.51
N GLU A 21 9.17 21.99 -33.88
CA GLU A 21 8.03 22.27 -33.01
C GLU A 21 7.14 21.04 -32.80
N VAL A 22 6.94 20.24 -33.86
CA VAL A 22 6.21 18.97 -33.79
C VAL A 22 6.94 17.97 -32.87
N CYS A 23 8.27 17.85 -32.95
CA CYS A 23 9.06 16.98 -32.08
C CYS A 23 9.01 17.40 -30.61
N VAL A 24 9.05 18.71 -30.33
CA VAL A 24 8.90 19.24 -28.96
C VAL A 24 7.50 18.91 -28.44
N ALA A 25 6.46 19.17 -29.22
CA ALA A 25 5.07 18.87 -28.85
C ALA A 25 4.86 17.36 -28.61
N LEU A 26 5.42 16.48 -29.46
CA LEU A 26 5.36 15.03 -29.27
C LEU A 26 6.09 14.58 -27.99
N SER A 27 7.24 15.18 -27.68
CA SER A 27 7.97 14.87 -26.45
C SER A 27 7.19 15.34 -25.20
N GLU A 28 6.55 16.51 -25.26
CA GLU A 28 5.67 17.01 -24.20
C GLU A 28 4.45 16.12 -24.00
N LEU A 29 3.80 15.73 -25.11
CA LEU A 29 2.66 14.81 -25.10
C LEU A 29 3.06 13.47 -24.49
N ARG A 30 4.18 12.87 -24.92
CA ARG A 30 4.70 11.62 -24.35
C ARG A 30 4.93 11.74 -22.86
N ASN A 31 5.65 12.77 -22.41
CA ASN A 31 5.95 12.95 -20.99
C ASN A 31 4.69 13.17 -20.15
N THR A 32 3.72 13.92 -20.68
CA THR A 32 2.43 14.14 -20.02
C THR A 32 1.64 12.85 -19.92
N LEU A 33 1.59 12.05 -21.00
CA LEU A 33 0.95 10.73 -20.99
C LEU A 33 1.63 9.76 -20.01
N THR A 34 2.96 9.78 -19.91
CA THR A 34 3.70 8.97 -18.93
C THR A 34 3.37 9.38 -17.49
N LEU A 35 3.32 10.68 -17.19
CA LEU A 35 2.95 11.15 -15.85
C LEU A 35 1.49 10.80 -15.50
N MET A 36 0.57 11.00 -16.45
CA MET A 36 -0.85 10.65 -16.24
C MET A 36 -1.05 9.15 -16.05
N SER A 37 -0.35 8.31 -16.82
CA SER A 37 -0.44 6.85 -16.67
C SER A 37 0.13 6.36 -15.34
N LEU A 38 1.25 6.92 -14.88
CA LEU A 38 1.80 6.63 -13.55
C LEU A 38 0.83 7.05 -12.43
N TYR A 39 0.23 8.23 -12.55
CA TYR A 39 -0.76 8.73 -11.58
C TYR A 39 -2.01 7.83 -11.51
N ILE A 40 -2.54 7.44 -12.67
CA ILE A 40 -3.70 6.54 -12.78
C ILE A 40 -3.36 5.18 -12.18
N LEU A 41 -2.18 4.63 -12.48
CA LEU A 41 -1.74 3.34 -11.95
C LEU A 41 -1.62 3.38 -10.41
N SER A 42 -1.01 4.43 -9.86
CA SER A 42 -0.87 4.61 -8.40
C SER A 42 -2.23 4.74 -7.71
N THR A 43 -3.15 5.52 -8.30
CA THR A 43 -4.50 5.70 -7.75
C THR A 43 -5.30 4.39 -7.76
N ASN A 44 -5.27 3.66 -8.88
CA ASN A 44 -5.94 2.37 -9.01
C ASN A 44 -5.36 1.33 -8.04
N PHE A 45 -4.03 1.29 -7.92
CA PHE A 45 -3.37 0.39 -6.99
C PHE A 45 -3.74 0.69 -5.55
N SER A 46 -3.70 1.96 -5.14
CA SER A 46 -4.08 2.37 -3.78
C SER A 46 -5.54 2.00 -3.48
N GLY A 47 -6.46 2.21 -4.43
CA GLY A 47 -7.85 1.77 -4.30
C GLY A 47 -7.98 0.26 -4.15
N TYR A 48 -7.28 -0.52 -4.98
CA TYR A 48 -7.25 -1.98 -4.89
C TYR A 48 -6.68 -2.46 -3.54
N PHE A 49 -5.58 -1.87 -3.08
CA PHE A 49 -4.97 -2.19 -1.80
C PHE A 49 -5.93 -1.91 -0.63
N CYS A 50 -6.61 -0.76 -0.63
CA CYS A 50 -7.62 -0.42 0.37
C CYS A 50 -8.78 -1.43 0.41
N LEU A 51 -9.26 -1.87 -0.76
CA LEU A 51 -10.33 -2.88 -0.85
C LEU A 51 -9.89 -4.22 -0.28
N ASN A 52 -8.67 -4.67 -0.60
CA ASN A 52 -8.11 -5.90 -0.04
C ASN A 52 -7.96 -5.80 1.48
N CYS A 53 -7.45 -4.67 2.00
CA CYS A 53 -7.35 -4.47 3.44
C CYS A 53 -8.72 -4.46 4.12
N SER A 54 -9.72 -3.81 3.51
CA SER A 54 -11.10 -3.82 4.02
C SER A 54 -11.69 -5.23 4.06
N TYR A 55 -11.45 -6.02 3.02
CA TYR A 55 -11.88 -7.41 2.93
C TYR A 55 -11.22 -8.28 4.01
N ILE A 56 -9.89 -8.20 4.15
CA ILE A 56 -9.15 -8.93 5.20
C ILE A 56 -9.63 -8.52 6.59
N ASN A 57 -9.85 -7.22 6.81
CA ASN A 57 -10.34 -6.72 8.09
C ASN A 57 -11.74 -7.27 8.43
N GLN A 58 -12.63 -7.38 7.43
CA GLN A 58 -13.94 -8.02 7.62
C GLN A 58 -13.81 -9.52 7.95
N LEU A 59 -12.93 -10.26 7.25
CA LEU A 59 -12.71 -11.67 7.53
C LEU A 59 -12.21 -11.92 8.95
N PHE A 60 -11.21 -11.16 9.41
CA PHE A 60 -10.72 -11.27 10.80
C PHE A 60 -11.77 -10.85 11.82
N SER A 61 -12.50 -9.76 11.58
CA SER A 61 -13.59 -9.32 12.45
C SER A 61 -14.68 -10.39 12.59
N GLU A 62 -15.06 -11.01 11.47
CA GLU A 62 -16.03 -12.10 11.47
C GLU A 62 -15.49 -13.32 12.22
N PHE A 63 -14.23 -13.70 11.98
CA PHE A 63 -13.57 -14.78 12.70
C PHE A 63 -13.57 -14.54 14.22
N VAL A 64 -13.16 -13.34 14.67
CA VAL A 64 -13.16 -12.95 16.09
C VAL A 64 -14.57 -12.99 16.68
N SER A 65 -15.58 -12.54 15.92
CA SER A 65 -16.97 -12.53 16.37
C SER A 65 -17.55 -13.94 16.52
N ARG A 66 -17.21 -14.85 15.60
CA ARG A 66 -17.70 -16.24 15.58
C ARG A 66 -16.97 -17.08 16.63
N SER A 67 -15.65 -16.97 16.74
CA SER A 67 -14.84 -17.69 17.73
C SER A 67 -15.31 -17.42 19.17
N LYS A 68 -15.65 -16.18 19.52
CA LYS A 68 -16.26 -15.84 20.83
C LYS A 68 -17.60 -16.52 21.09
N LYS A 69 -18.39 -16.86 20.06
CA LYS A 69 -19.65 -17.60 20.22
C LYS A 69 -19.40 -19.10 20.40
N PHE A 70 -18.36 -19.62 19.75
CA PHE A 70 -17.97 -21.03 19.83
C PHE A 70 -17.28 -21.42 21.15
N THR A 71 -16.96 -20.47 22.04
CA THR A 71 -16.52 -20.77 23.42
C THR A 71 -17.51 -21.67 24.20
N THR A 72 -18.76 -21.80 23.74
CA THR A 72 -19.79 -22.65 24.35
C THR A 72 -19.89 -24.07 23.77
N ARG A 73 -19.20 -24.40 22.68
CA ARG A 73 -19.24 -25.72 22.02
C ARG A 73 -17.82 -26.31 21.87
N PRO A 74 -17.62 -27.62 22.09
CA PRO A 74 -16.30 -28.26 22.09
C PRO A 74 -15.77 -28.53 20.67
N ASP A 75 -15.70 -27.50 19.83
CA ASP A 75 -15.23 -27.62 18.44
C ASP A 75 -13.98 -26.75 18.19
N TYR A 76 -12.93 -27.02 18.97
CA TYR A 76 -11.67 -26.28 18.90
C TYR A 76 -10.93 -26.50 17.57
N GLN A 77 -11.05 -27.68 16.96
CA GLN A 77 -10.40 -28.03 15.69
C GLN A 77 -10.89 -27.14 14.56
N THR A 78 -12.21 -26.89 14.50
CA THR A 78 -12.80 -26.02 13.48
C THR A 78 -12.32 -24.56 13.61
N ILE A 79 -12.13 -24.06 14.84
CA ILE A 79 -11.59 -22.72 15.09
C ILE A 79 -10.14 -22.64 14.59
N LEU A 80 -9.31 -23.63 14.93
CA LEU A 80 -7.90 -23.66 14.54
C LEU A 80 -7.73 -23.77 13.02
N GLN A 81 -8.50 -24.65 12.38
CA GLN A 81 -8.50 -24.80 10.92
C GLN A 81 -8.97 -23.53 10.21
N SER A 82 -10.00 -22.86 10.74
CA SER A 82 -10.49 -21.59 10.18
C SER A 82 -9.44 -20.48 10.29
N TYR A 83 -8.73 -20.41 11.42
CA TYR A 83 -7.64 -19.45 11.61
C TYR A 83 -6.48 -19.73 10.65
N HIS A 84 -6.02 -20.98 10.55
CA HIS A 84 -4.92 -21.35 9.66
C HIS A 84 -5.24 -21.01 8.18
N LYS A 85 -6.45 -21.35 7.72
CA LYS A 85 -6.92 -21.00 6.38
C LYS A 85 -6.98 -19.48 6.16
N LEU A 86 -7.40 -18.73 7.18
CA LEU A 86 -7.43 -17.27 7.12
C LEU A 86 -6.01 -16.69 7.00
N THR A 87 -5.06 -17.18 7.81
CA THR A 87 -3.67 -16.74 7.75
C THR A 87 -3.03 -17.08 6.40
N GLU A 88 -3.32 -18.27 5.82
CA GLU A 88 -2.83 -18.67 4.50
C GLU A 88 -3.33 -17.72 3.39
N ILE A 89 -4.61 -17.35 3.41
CA ILE A 89 -5.18 -16.38 2.46
C ILE A 89 -4.46 -15.03 2.59
N VAL A 90 -4.29 -14.55 3.83
CA VAL A 90 -3.65 -13.25 4.10
C VAL A 90 -2.18 -13.26 3.66
N ALA A 91 -1.44 -14.33 3.94
CA ALA A 91 -0.05 -14.47 3.51
C ALA A 91 0.09 -14.51 1.99
N SER A 92 -0.84 -15.16 1.28
CA SER A 92 -0.88 -15.15 -0.18
C SER A 92 -1.14 -13.75 -0.75
N MET A 93 -2.10 -13.03 -0.16
CA MET A 93 -2.42 -11.65 -0.55
C MET A 93 -1.26 -10.69 -0.25
N ASP A 94 -0.58 -10.86 0.90
CA ASP A 94 0.58 -10.06 1.26
C ASP A 94 1.74 -10.31 0.30
N ASN A 95 2.07 -11.57 -0.01
CA ASN A 95 3.12 -11.89 -0.99
C ASN A 95 2.86 -11.28 -2.38
N PHE A 96 1.60 -11.16 -2.79
CA PHE A 96 1.24 -10.52 -4.07
C PHE A 96 1.36 -8.99 -4.02
N LEU A 97 0.99 -8.37 -2.90
CA LEU A 97 0.88 -6.92 -2.77
C LEU A 97 2.14 -6.26 -2.22
N CYS A 98 2.95 -6.97 -1.43
CA CYS A 98 4.02 -6.40 -0.60
C CYS A 98 5.02 -5.58 -1.41
N TYR A 99 5.47 -6.10 -2.56
CA TYR A 99 6.43 -5.41 -3.41
C TYR A 99 5.87 -4.11 -3.96
N SER A 100 4.66 -4.15 -4.53
CA SER A 100 4.03 -2.98 -5.13
C SER A 100 3.68 -1.92 -4.07
N THR A 101 3.19 -2.36 -2.91
CA THR A 101 2.93 -1.49 -1.76
C THR A 101 4.21 -0.84 -1.27
N PHE A 102 5.30 -1.60 -1.13
CA PHE A 102 6.60 -1.08 -0.73
C PHE A 102 7.13 -0.04 -1.70
N THR A 103 7.08 -0.31 -3.01
CA THR A 103 7.54 0.64 -4.03
C THR A 103 6.74 1.93 -4.03
N ASN A 104 5.42 1.86 -3.81
CA ASN A 104 4.57 3.05 -3.74
C ASN A 104 4.85 3.87 -2.47
N VAL A 105 4.95 3.21 -1.32
CA VAL A 105 5.31 3.90 -0.07
C VAL A 105 6.67 4.58 -0.18
N LEU A 106 7.67 3.91 -0.76
CA LEU A 106 8.98 4.50 -0.98
C LEU A 106 8.93 5.71 -1.92
N ALA A 107 8.19 5.58 -3.04
CA ALA A 107 8.01 6.67 -3.99
C ALA A 107 7.32 7.88 -3.34
N ASP A 108 6.29 7.67 -2.55
CA ASP A 108 5.57 8.74 -1.86
C ASP A 108 6.42 9.39 -0.76
N MET A 109 7.20 8.61 0.00
CA MET A 109 8.15 9.15 0.98
C MET A 109 9.19 10.06 0.31
N VAL A 110 9.75 9.62 -0.82
CA VAL A 110 10.69 10.43 -1.61
C VAL A 110 9.98 11.67 -2.17
N GLY A 111 8.73 11.54 -2.61
CA GLY A 111 7.90 12.65 -3.09
C GLY A 111 7.64 13.71 -2.00
N VAL A 112 7.26 13.29 -0.80
CA VAL A 112 7.09 14.18 0.37
C VAL A 112 8.41 14.88 0.68
N PHE A 113 9.51 14.13 0.77
CA PHE A 113 10.81 14.69 1.10
C PHE A 113 11.25 15.74 0.07
N TRP A 114 11.15 15.40 -1.21
CA TRP A 114 11.51 16.29 -2.31
C TRP A 114 10.63 17.55 -2.32
N ALA A 115 9.31 17.41 -2.25
CA ALA A 115 8.39 18.54 -2.27
C ALA A 115 8.58 19.45 -1.05
N SER A 116 8.83 18.87 0.13
CA SER A 116 9.10 19.64 1.35
C SER A 116 10.44 20.37 1.28
N PHE A 117 11.48 19.73 0.74
CA PHE A 117 12.78 20.35 0.55
C PHE A 117 12.66 21.58 -0.36
N VAL A 118 12.02 21.44 -1.51
CA VAL A 118 11.83 22.55 -2.45
C VAL A 118 10.97 23.65 -1.83
N LEU A 119 9.89 23.30 -1.12
CA LEU A 119 9.02 24.25 -0.44
C LEU A 119 9.78 25.13 0.57
N VAL A 120 10.72 24.54 1.31
CA VAL A 120 11.46 25.24 2.38
C VAL A 120 12.64 26.04 1.82
N PHE A 121 13.38 25.50 0.86
CA PHE A 121 14.68 26.04 0.47
C PHE A 121 14.68 26.76 -0.89
N GLU A 122 13.77 26.44 -1.80
CA GLU A 122 13.82 26.90 -3.19
C GLU A 122 12.54 27.62 -3.66
N ALA A 123 11.43 27.49 -2.95
CA ALA A 123 10.15 28.02 -3.41
C ALA A 123 10.05 29.55 -3.23
N GLU A 124 10.20 30.26 -4.34
CA GLU A 124 9.74 31.64 -4.47
C GLU A 124 8.21 31.74 -4.26
N ASN A 125 7.72 32.91 -3.84
CA ASN A 125 6.34 33.13 -3.38
C ASN A 125 5.27 32.60 -4.36
N ASP A 126 5.52 32.68 -5.67
CA ASP A 126 4.58 32.25 -6.71
C ASP A 126 4.41 30.73 -6.83
N TYR A 127 5.37 29.93 -6.34
CA TYR A 127 5.35 28.46 -6.44
C TYR A 127 5.10 27.74 -5.10
N GLN A 128 5.09 28.46 -3.98
CA GLN A 128 4.90 27.87 -2.65
C GLN A 128 3.57 27.09 -2.54
N SER A 129 2.47 27.64 -3.06
CA SER A 129 1.17 26.95 -3.01
C SER A 129 1.18 25.62 -3.78
N TYR A 130 1.92 25.55 -4.90
CA TYR A 130 2.03 24.33 -5.69
C TYR A 130 2.76 23.21 -4.92
N PHE A 131 3.91 23.54 -4.32
CA PHE A 131 4.67 22.57 -3.54
C PHE A 131 3.97 22.16 -2.24
N LEU A 132 3.23 23.08 -1.61
CA LEU A 132 2.37 22.75 -0.47
C LEU A 132 1.30 21.73 -0.85
N ILE A 133 0.62 21.91 -1.99
CA ILE A 133 -0.34 20.94 -2.50
C ILE A 133 0.35 19.60 -2.78
N ALA A 134 1.54 19.60 -3.38
CA ALA A 134 2.29 18.37 -3.64
C ALA A 134 2.61 17.60 -2.35
N VAL A 135 3.09 18.28 -1.30
CA VAL A 135 3.33 17.67 0.03
C VAL A 135 2.05 17.04 0.57
N LEU A 136 0.92 17.74 0.50
CA LEU A 136 -0.37 17.22 0.97
C LEU A 136 -0.81 15.98 0.18
N VAL A 137 -0.65 15.98 -1.14
CA VAL A 137 -1.05 14.85 -2.00
C VAL A 137 -0.22 13.60 -1.70
N TYR A 138 1.11 13.71 -1.66
CA TYR A 138 1.96 12.56 -1.33
C TYR A 138 1.72 12.05 0.09
N SER A 139 1.49 12.96 1.04
CA SER A 139 1.13 12.58 2.42
C SER A 139 -0.22 11.86 2.48
N ALA A 140 -1.21 12.31 1.72
CA ALA A 140 -2.52 11.66 1.65
C ALA A 140 -2.41 10.25 1.05
N TRP A 141 -1.58 10.05 0.02
CA TRP A 141 -1.34 8.73 -0.56
C TRP A 141 -0.65 7.77 0.41
N LEU A 142 0.36 8.24 1.15
CA LEU A 142 0.97 7.47 2.23
C LEU A 142 -0.08 7.02 3.26
N LEU A 143 -0.93 7.93 3.70
CA LEU A 143 -1.99 7.62 4.67
C LEU A 143 -3.01 6.63 4.12
N MET A 144 -3.38 6.73 2.84
CA MET A 144 -4.29 5.80 2.18
C MET A 144 -3.76 4.36 2.17
N ILE A 145 -2.45 4.17 2.13
CA ILE A 145 -1.83 2.83 2.19
C ILE A 145 -1.59 2.40 3.64
N MET A 146 -1.05 3.28 4.48
CA MET A 146 -0.64 2.91 5.84
C MET A 146 -1.84 2.65 6.77
N LEU A 147 -2.91 3.44 6.68
CA LEU A 147 -4.05 3.31 7.61
C LEU A 147 -4.80 1.97 7.46
N PRO A 148 -5.16 1.51 6.25
CA PRO A 148 -5.80 0.21 6.09
C PRO A 148 -4.89 -0.95 6.50
N GLY A 149 -3.60 -0.87 6.18
CA GLY A 149 -2.60 -1.86 6.62
C GLY A 149 -2.51 -1.94 8.14
N ALA A 150 -2.47 -0.79 8.83
CA ALA A 150 -2.46 -0.74 10.28
C ALA A 150 -3.76 -1.31 10.90
N ALA A 151 -4.91 -1.05 10.29
CA ALA A 151 -6.19 -1.61 10.73
C ALA A 151 -6.23 -3.14 10.64
N VAL A 152 -5.74 -3.70 9.51
CA VAL A 152 -5.59 -5.15 9.32
C VAL A 152 -4.65 -5.75 10.36
N ASN A 153 -3.48 -5.15 10.57
CA ASN A 153 -2.52 -5.64 11.56
C ASN A 153 -3.13 -5.70 12.97
N ARG A 154 -3.88 -4.65 13.36
CA ARG A 154 -4.56 -4.61 14.65
C ARG A 154 -5.61 -5.71 14.81
N ILE A 155 -6.46 -5.95 13.81
CA ILE A 155 -7.49 -6.99 13.94
C ILE A 155 -6.89 -8.40 13.86
N ALA A 156 -5.80 -8.60 13.11
CA ALA A 156 -5.06 -9.85 13.08
C ALA A 156 -4.42 -10.17 14.44
N GLU A 157 -3.88 -9.16 15.13
CA GLU A 157 -3.39 -9.29 16.51
C GLU A 157 -4.51 -9.70 17.47
N VAL A 158 -5.68 -9.05 17.39
CA VAL A 158 -6.86 -9.46 18.18
C VAL A 158 -7.29 -10.90 17.88
N ALA A 159 -7.26 -11.32 16.62
CA ALA A 159 -7.57 -12.70 16.24
C ALA A 159 -6.56 -13.70 16.83
N LYS A 160 -5.27 -13.33 16.82
CA LYS A 160 -4.20 -14.11 17.44
C LYS A 160 -4.40 -14.24 18.95
N ASP A 161 -4.77 -13.16 19.64
CA ASP A 161 -5.06 -13.19 21.08
C ASP A 161 -6.25 -14.11 21.42
N VAL A 162 -7.27 -14.15 20.57
CA VAL A 162 -8.39 -15.10 20.72
C VAL A 162 -7.89 -16.54 20.62
N ILE A 163 -7.01 -16.84 19.67
CA ILE A 163 -6.41 -18.19 19.55
C ILE A 163 -5.51 -18.51 20.74
N ILE A 164 -4.69 -17.57 21.21
CA ILE A 164 -3.79 -17.77 22.35
C ILE A 164 -4.56 -17.98 23.66
N SER A 165 -5.77 -17.43 23.78
CA SER A 165 -6.64 -17.64 24.95
C SER A 165 -7.47 -18.93 24.89
N CYS A 166 -7.64 -19.55 23.71
CA CYS A 166 -8.31 -20.86 23.56
C CYS A 166 -7.74 -22.03 24.39
N PRO A 167 -6.42 -22.19 24.65
CA PRO A 167 -5.89 -23.26 25.50
C PRO A 167 -6.38 -23.18 26.95
N GLY A 168 -6.71 -21.99 27.44
CA GLY A 168 -7.36 -21.80 28.73
C GLY A 168 -8.79 -22.34 28.75
N TRP A 169 -9.41 -22.48 27.59
CA TRP A 169 -10.74 -23.08 27.41
C TRP A 169 -10.67 -24.59 27.10
N TYR A 170 -9.53 -25.07 26.55
CA TYR A 170 -9.32 -26.46 26.14
C TYR A 170 -7.92 -26.97 26.55
N PRO A 171 -7.69 -27.28 27.84
CA PRO A 171 -6.36 -27.65 28.35
C PRO A 171 -5.77 -28.92 27.71
N ASN A 172 -6.60 -29.80 27.17
CA ASN A 172 -6.17 -31.04 26.52
C ASN A 172 -5.50 -30.82 25.13
N HIS A 173 -5.62 -29.63 24.54
CA HIS A 173 -5.11 -29.32 23.18
C HIS A 173 -4.08 -28.17 23.16
N TYR A 174 -3.46 -27.87 24.31
CA TYR A 174 -2.50 -26.77 24.46
C TYR A 174 -1.31 -26.83 23.48
N ASN A 175 -0.77 -28.03 23.21
CA ASN A 175 0.40 -28.19 22.34
C ASN A 175 0.09 -27.89 20.87
N GLU A 176 -1.12 -28.21 20.40
CA GLU A 176 -1.56 -27.97 19.02
C GLU A 176 -1.78 -26.47 18.78
N VAL A 177 -2.43 -25.78 19.72
CA VAL A 177 -2.61 -24.32 19.65
C VAL A 177 -1.27 -23.59 19.69
N LYS A 178 -0.35 -24.03 20.55
CA LYS A 178 0.99 -23.45 20.66
C LYS A 178 1.82 -23.66 19.38
N ALA A 179 1.62 -24.78 18.68
CA ALA A 179 2.28 -25.04 17.41
C ALA A 179 1.79 -24.11 16.30
N CYS A 180 0.47 -23.92 16.16
CA CYS A 180 -0.11 -23.00 15.17
C CYS A 180 0.37 -21.56 15.38
N VAL A 181 0.31 -21.04 16.61
CA VAL A 181 0.74 -19.65 16.89
C VAL A 181 2.24 -19.45 16.62
N ARG A 182 3.07 -20.48 16.85
CA ARG A 182 4.51 -20.42 16.57
C ARG A 182 4.83 -20.40 15.08
N GLN A 183 4.10 -21.13 14.26
CA GLN A 183 4.32 -21.15 12.80
C GLN A 183 3.97 -19.80 12.14
N ASP A 184 3.02 -19.06 12.70
CA ASP A 184 2.65 -17.72 12.21
C ASP A 184 3.58 -16.59 12.71
N SER A 185 4.58 -16.90 13.55
CA SER A 185 5.51 -15.90 14.11
C SER A 185 6.97 -16.06 13.67
N SER A 186 7.23 -17.00 12.76
CA SER A 186 8.53 -17.26 12.11
C SER A 186 8.47 -16.90 10.64
#